data_AF-A0A0U0WC66-F1
#
_entry.id   AF-A0A0U0WC66-F1
#
_cell.length_a   1.000
_cell.length_b   1.000
_cell.length_c   1.000
_cell.angle_alpha   90.00
_cell.angle_beta   90.00
_cell.angle_gamma   90.00
#
_symmetry.space_group_name_H-M   'P 1'
#
loop_
_entity.id
_entity.type
_entity.pdbx_description
1 polymer ?
#
loop_
_entity_poly.entity_id
_entity_poly.type
_entity_poly.pdbx_seq_one_letter_code
_entity_poly.pdbx_strand_id
1 'polypeptide(L)'
;MLPDSAIIDAAVADPTTVEDLVALPVFGGRNQRRSAATWLAALQAARTNPSPPDDTDAPNGPPPAARWSRRKPEAAARLEAARAALSEVSERVGIPTENLLSPDLVRRLCWDWEVHRHGGADVTEAVEAFLRAGQARAWQRHLAVPELARALQPPDDDGADESSADGDAPAG
;
A
#
# COMPACT_ATOMS: atom_id res chain seq x y z
N MET A 1 4.80 0.39 34.90
CA MET A 1 4.04 0.38 33.64
C MET A 1 2.96 1.45 33.72
N LEU A 2 2.85 2.28 32.69
CA LEU A 2 1.88 3.35 32.54
C LEU A 2 0.93 2.94 31.41
N PRO A 3 -0.40 2.93 31.61
CA PRO A 3 -1.34 2.60 30.55
C PRO A 3 -1.40 3.73 29.51
N ASP A 4 -1.64 3.38 28.26
CA ASP A 4 -1.71 4.32 27.14
C ASP A 4 -2.71 5.46 27.37
N SER A 5 -3.84 5.15 28.02
CA SER A 5 -4.82 6.18 28.39
C SER A 5 -4.23 7.26 29.29
N ALA A 6 -3.35 6.89 30.23
CA ALA A 6 -2.71 7.86 31.12
C ALA A 6 -1.64 8.70 30.38
N ILE A 7 -1.00 8.15 29.35
CA ILE A 7 -0.09 8.91 28.47
C ILE A 7 -0.88 9.99 27.73
N ILE A 8 -2.03 9.61 27.15
CA ILE A 8 -2.92 10.53 26.44
C ILE A 8 -3.46 11.59 27.41
N ASP A 9 -3.97 11.20 28.58
CA ASP A 9 -4.51 12.14 29.56
C ASP A 9 -3.47 13.16 30.01
N ALA A 10 -2.23 12.74 30.25
CA ALA A 10 -1.14 13.66 30.59
C ALA A 10 -0.74 14.58 29.44
N ALA A 11 -0.77 14.09 28.19
CA ALA A 11 -0.52 14.92 27.01
C ALA A 11 -1.61 15.99 26.81
N VAL A 12 -2.88 15.64 27.05
CA VAL A 12 -4.03 16.55 26.93
C VAL A 12 -4.08 17.56 28.07
N ALA A 13 -3.84 17.13 29.32
CA ALA A 13 -3.88 18.01 30.50
C ALA A 13 -2.65 18.93 30.60
N ASP A 14 -1.56 18.58 29.93
CA ASP A 14 -0.30 19.33 29.86
C ASP A 14 0.25 19.85 31.21
N PRO A 15 0.45 18.98 32.23
CA PRO A 15 0.86 19.41 33.56
C PRO A 15 2.28 20.00 33.55
N THR A 16 2.46 21.17 34.17
CA THR A 16 3.77 21.85 34.20
C THR A 16 4.57 21.60 35.47
N THR A 17 3.91 21.09 36.52
CA THR A 17 4.51 20.77 37.81
C THR A 17 4.33 19.29 38.18
N VAL A 18 5.10 18.82 39.17
CA VAL A 18 4.96 17.44 39.67
C VAL A 18 3.62 17.27 40.37
N GLU A 19 3.17 18.31 41.08
CA GLU A 19 1.90 18.39 41.78
C GLU A 19 0.73 18.21 40.82
N ASP A 20 0.75 18.92 39.68
CA ASP A 20 -0.28 18.80 38.63
C ASP A 20 -0.28 17.40 38.03
N LEU A 21 0.90 16.85 37.75
CA LEU A 21 1.03 15.52 37.16
C LEU A 21 0.46 14.44 38.10
N VAL A 22 0.78 14.48 39.39
CA VAL A 22 0.29 13.46 40.35
C VAL A 22 -1.18 13.65 40.74
N ALA A 23 -1.77 14.81 40.43
CA ALA A 23 -3.21 15.02 40.53
C ALA A 23 -4.00 14.30 39.43
N LEU A 24 -3.34 13.95 38.31
CA LEU A 24 -3.97 13.17 37.26
C LEU A 24 -4.22 11.72 37.70
N PRO A 25 -5.31 11.09 37.21
CA PRO A 25 -5.55 9.66 37.40
C PRO A 25 -4.31 8.84 36.99
N VAL A 26 -4.06 7.74 37.71
CA VAL A 26 -2.89 6.84 37.52
C VAL A 26 -1.55 7.40 38.04
N PHE A 27 -1.25 8.68 37.88
CA PHE A 27 0.03 9.27 38.32
C PHE A 27 0.14 9.47 39.84
N GLY A 28 -0.99 9.56 40.55
CA GLY A 28 -1.03 9.65 42.01
C GLY A 28 -0.67 8.34 42.75
N GLY A 29 -0.58 7.21 42.05
CA GLY A 29 -0.24 5.91 42.64
C GLY A 29 1.19 5.85 43.20
N ARG A 30 1.42 5.03 44.23
CA ARG A 30 2.71 4.99 44.97
C ARG A 30 3.94 4.74 44.08
N ASN A 31 3.80 3.92 43.05
CA ASN A 31 4.91 3.62 42.13
C ASN A 31 5.11 4.75 41.10
N GLN A 32 4.04 5.39 40.65
CA GLN A 32 4.06 6.43 39.62
C GLN A 32 4.52 7.76 40.21
N ARG A 33 4.15 8.07 41.46
CA ARG A 33 4.70 9.21 42.22
C ARG A 33 6.22 9.18 42.32
N ARG A 34 6.83 8.01 42.47
CA ARG A 34 8.30 7.86 42.49
C ARG A 34 8.95 8.23 41.16
N SER A 35 8.23 8.04 40.05
CA SER A 35 8.70 8.34 38.69
C SER A 35 8.12 9.66 38.15
N ALA A 36 7.37 10.42 38.96
CA ALA A 36 6.66 11.61 38.49
C ALA A 36 7.61 12.67 37.90
N ALA A 37 8.78 12.85 38.51
CA ALA A 37 9.81 13.74 37.98
C ALA A 37 10.30 13.30 36.59
N THR A 38 10.47 11.99 36.36
CA THR A 38 10.87 11.44 35.06
C THR A 38 9.80 11.67 34.00
N TRP A 39 8.54 11.45 34.34
CA TRP A 39 7.41 11.67 33.43
C TRP A 39 7.23 13.16 33.10
N LEU A 40 7.36 14.04 34.09
CA LEU A 40 7.31 15.48 33.87
C LEU A 40 8.47 15.96 32.97
N ALA A 41 9.68 15.43 33.17
CA ALA A 41 10.81 15.72 32.31
C ALA A 41 10.58 15.27 30.85
N ALA A 42 9.92 14.12 30.64
CA ALA A 42 9.56 13.66 29.31
C ALA A 42 8.53 14.58 28.63
N LEU A 43 7.51 15.05 29.37
CA LEU A 43 6.55 16.04 28.87
C LEU A 43 7.24 17.37 28.52
N GLN A 44 8.15 17.85 29.37
CA GLN A 44 8.95 19.05 29.09
C GLN A 44 9.81 18.88 27.83
N ALA A 45 10.50 17.74 27.69
CA ALA A 45 11.30 17.43 26.50
C ALA A 45 10.44 17.43 25.23
N ALA A 46 9.23 16.86 25.29
CA ALA A 46 8.28 16.86 24.18
C ALA A 46 7.83 18.29 23.80
N ARG A 47 7.50 19.15 24.77
CA ARG A 47 7.13 20.55 24.51
C ARG A 47 8.23 21.35 23.81
N THR A 48 9.48 21.08 24.16
CA THR A 48 10.63 21.78 23.60
C THR A 48 11.20 21.12 22.36
N ASN A 49 10.59 20.04 21.85
CA ASN A 49 11.09 19.34 20.68
C ASN A 49 10.87 20.20 19.42
N PRO A 50 11.95 20.69 18.76
CA PRO A 50 11.81 21.53 17.56
C PRO A 50 11.41 20.72 16.32
N SER A 51 11.42 19.39 16.40
CA SER A 51 11.07 18.47 15.31
C SER A 51 10.14 17.38 15.84
N PRO A 52 8.86 17.69 16.12
CA PRO A 52 7.88 16.67 16.44
C PRO A 52 7.73 15.70 15.24
N PRO A 53 7.47 14.41 15.49
CA PRO A 53 7.10 13.49 14.42
C PRO A 53 5.81 13.97 13.73
N ASP A 54 5.66 13.70 12.44
CA ASP A 54 4.47 14.07 11.67
C ASP A 54 3.21 13.40 12.25
N ASP A 55 2.09 14.13 12.32
CA ASP A 55 0.79 13.70 12.88
C ASP A 55 0.15 12.50 12.15
N THR A 56 0.72 12.10 11.02
CA THR A 56 0.26 10.96 10.24
C THR A 56 1.45 10.22 9.68
N ASP A 57 1.52 8.91 9.92
CA ASP A 57 2.30 8.02 9.07
C ASP A 57 1.87 8.29 7.62
N ALA A 58 2.81 8.69 6.77
CA ALA A 58 2.54 8.85 5.34
C ALA A 58 1.83 7.58 4.87
N PRO A 59 0.63 7.67 4.23
CA PRO A 59 -0.12 6.50 3.84
C PRO A 59 0.79 5.67 2.94
N ASN A 60 1.29 4.58 3.50
CA ASN A 60 2.41 3.85 2.93
C ASN A 60 1.83 2.88 1.90
N GLY A 61 1.17 3.41 0.86
CA GLY A 61 0.41 2.65 -0.12
C GLY A 61 -0.17 3.56 -1.21
N PRO A 62 -0.57 2.97 -2.36
CA PRO A 62 -1.06 3.75 -3.49
C PRO A 62 -2.36 4.49 -3.14
N PRO A 63 -2.66 5.63 -3.79
CA PRO A 63 -3.89 6.38 -3.53
C PRO A 63 -5.13 5.51 -3.77
N PRO A 64 -6.33 5.93 -3.35
CA PRO A 64 -7.56 5.20 -3.65
C PRO A 64 -7.70 4.93 -5.15
N ALA A 65 -8.00 3.68 -5.53
CA ALA A 65 -8.05 3.23 -6.93
C ALA A 65 -8.99 4.07 -7.81
N ALA A 66 -10.08 4.59 -7.23
CA ALA A 66 -11.03 5.49 -7.91
C ALA A 66 -10.38 6.76 -8.49
N ARG A 67 -9.20 7.15 -8.01
CA ARG A 67 -8.47 8.33 -8.49
C ARG A 67 -7.42 8.01 -9.55
N TRP A 68 -7.16 6.74 -9.84
CA TRP A 68 -6.04 6.33 -10.68
C TRP A 68 -6.26 6.67 -12.15
N SER A 69 -7.48 6.53 -12.67
CA SER A 69 -7.81 6.85 -14.07
C SER A 69 -7.39 8.28 -14.48
N ARG A 70 -7.42 9.22 -13.52
CA ARG A 70 -7.02 10.62 -13.75
C ARG A 70 -5.54 10.90 -13.45
N ARG A 71 -4.90 10.12 -12.56
CA ARG A 71 -3.54 10.38 -12.07
C ARG A 71 -2.47 9.53 -12.76
N LYS A 72 -2.79 8.27 -13.04
CA LYS A 72 -1.92 7.25 -13.61
C LYS A 72 -2.79 6.24 -14.39
N PRO A 73 -3.35 6.64 -15.55
CA PRO A 73 -4.32 5.82 -16.30
C PRO A 73 -3.76 4.43 -16.68
N GLU A 74 -2.46 4.35 -16.96
CA GLU A 74 -1.79 3.08 -17.24
C GLU A 74 -1.79 2.12 -16.04
N ALA A 75 -1.73 2.64 -14.81
CA ALA A 75 -1.85 1.82 -13.60
C ALA A 75 -3.29 1.40 -13.34
N ALA A 76 -4.27 2.24 -13.70
CA ALA A 76 -5.68 1.87 -13.65
C ALA A 76 -5.98 0.72 -14.63
N ALA A 77 -5.51 0.81 -15.88
CA ALA A 77 -5.68 -0.24 -16.87
C ALA A 77 -5.06 -1.58 -16.41
N ARG A 78 -3.83 -1.54 -15.88
CA ARG A 78 -3.18 -2.71 -15.27
C ARG A 78 -3.96 -3.30 -14.11
N LEU A 79 -4.49 -2.46 -13.23
CA LEU A 79 -5.29 -2.93 -12.09
C LEU A 79 -6.57 -3.64 -12.54
N GLU A 80 -7.25 -3.11 -13.57
CA GLU A 80 -8.44 -3.74 -14.13
C GLU A 80 -8.11 -5.07 -14.82
N ALA A 81 -7.04 -5.13 -15.61
CA ALA A 81 -6.56 -6.37 -16.23
C ALA A 81 -6.18 -7.43 -15.19
N ALA A 82 -5.45 -7.04 -14.14
CA ALA A 82 -5.05 -7.93 -13.05
C ALA A 82 -6.27 -8.47 -12.27
N ARG A 83 -7.29 -7.63 -12.04
CA ARG A 83 -8.53 -8.06 -11.38
C ARG A 83 -9.31 -9.06 -12.23
N ALA A 84 -9.44 -8.82 -13.52
CA ALA A 84 -10.08 -9.75 -14.45
C ALA A 84 -9.37 -11.11 -14.43
N ALA A 85 -8.04 -11.12 -14.58
CA ALA A 85 -7.24 -12.33 -14.56
C ALA A 85 -7.36 -13.11 -13.23
N LEU A 86 -7.36 -12.43 -12.08
CA LEU A 86 -7.55 -13.09 -10.79
C LEU A 86 -8.98 -13.61 -10.58
N SER A 87 -9.99 -12.98 -11.19
CA SER A 87 -11.37 -13.49 -11.19
C SER A 87 -11.45 -14.82 -11.95
N GLU A 88 -10.81 -14.92 -13.12
CA GLU A 88 -10.76 -16.16 -13.89
C GLU A 88 -10.06 -17.29 -13.11
N VAL A 89 -8.97 -16.98 -12.38
CA VAL A 89 -8.30 -17.95 -11.50
C VAL A 89 -9.24 -18.40 -10.38
N SER A 90 -9.92 -17.45 -9.73
CA SER A 90 -10.87 -17.69 -8.65
C SER A 90 -11.98 -18.66 -9.09
N GLU A 91 -12.57 -18.41 -10.25
CA GLU A 91 -13.59 -19.28 -10.86
C GLU A 91 -13.03 -20.68 -11.17
N ARG A 92 -11.82 -20.74 -11.74
CA ARG A 92 -11.16 -22.01 -12.11
C ARG A 92 -10.84 -22.90 -10.91
N VAL A 93 -10.46 -22.32 -9.77
CA VAL A 93 -10.04 -23.07 -8.58
C VAL A 93 -11.08 -23.10 -7.46
N GLY A 94 -12.18 -22.38 -7.60
CA GLY A 94 -13.28 -22.33 -6.63
C GLY A 94 -12.93 -21.64 -5.30
N ILE A 95 -12.00 -20.67 -5.32
CA ILE A 95 -11.53 -19.95 -4.12
C ILE A 95 -11.78 -18.46 -4.33
N PRO A 96 -12.39 -17.74 -3.36
CA PRO A 96 -12.60 -16.29 -3.46
C PRO A 96 -11.32 -15.52 -3.79
N THR A 97 -11.41 -14.49 -4.63
CA THR A 97 -10.26 -13.73 -5.12
C THR A 97 -9.42 -13.11 -4.00
N GLU A 98 -10.06 -12.65 -2.91
CA GLU A 98 -9.39 -12.13 -1.71
C GLU A 98 -8.58 -13.17 -0.95
N ASN A 99 -8.91 -14.46 -1.11
CA ASN A 99 -8.16 -15.59 -0.55
C ASN A 99 -7.01 -16.02 -1.47
N LEU A 100 -7.03 -15.64 -2.76
CA LEU A 100 -5.91 -15.82 -3.67
C LEU A 100 -4.81 -14.80 -3.39
N LEU A 101 -5.13 -13.51 -3.41
CA LEU A 101 -4.20 -12.41 -3.10
C LEU A 101 -4.93 -11.26 -2.41
N SER A 102 -4.24 -10.56 -1.51
CA SER A 102 -4.84 -9.39 -0.87
C SER A 102 -5.08 -8.26 -1.88
N PRO A 103 -6.21 -7.55 -1.82
CA PRO A 103 -6.47 -6.42 -2.71
C PRO A 103 -5.41 -5.32 -2.61
N ASP A 104 -4.77 -5.16 -1.45
CA ASP A 104 -3.68 -4.20 -1.27
C ASP A 104 -2.42 -4.59 -2.03
N LEU A 105 -2.04 -5.87 -1.98
CA LEU A 105 -0.86 -6.37 -2.68
C LEU A 105 -0.99 -6.19 -4.20
N VAL A 106 -2.17 -6.49 -4.75
CA VAL A 106 -2.46 -6.30 -6.18
C VAL A 106 -2.41 -4.81 -6.56
N ARG A 107 -2.95 -3.93 -5.71
CA ARG A 107 -2.87 -2.48 -5.95
C ARG A 107 -1.43 -1.98 -5.95
N ARG A 108 -0.61 -2.37 -4.98
CA ARG A 108 0.81 -1.96 -4.95
C ARG A 108 1.55 -2.44 -6.18
N LEU A 109 1.37 -3.72 -6.55
CA LEU A 109 1.96 -4.29 -7.76
C LEU A 109 1.63 -3.44 -8.99
N CYS A 110 0.34 -3.14 -9.20
CA CYS A 110 -0.10 -2.37 -10.35
C CYS A 110 0.33 -0.90 -10.29
N TRP A 111 0.47 -0.31 -9.11
CA TRP A 111 0.87 1.10 -8.97
C TRP A 111 2.35 1.32 -9.23
N ASP A 112 3.20 0.48 -8.63
CA ASP A 112 4.66 0.59 -8.69
C ASP A 112 5.26 -0.08 -9.94
N TRP A 113 4.43 -0.74 -10.78
CA TRP A 113 4.89 -1.38 -12.00
C TRP A 113 5.54 -0.40 -12.99
N GLU A 114 6.78 -0.68 -13.37
CA GLU A 114 7.57 0.07 -14.34
C GLU A 114 7.97 -0.83 -15.51
N VAL A 115 7.26 -0.71 -16.65
CA VAL A 115 7.46 -1.55 -17.84
C VAL A 115 8.92 -1.53 -18.32
N HIS A 116 9.57 -0.36 -18.30
CA HIS A 116 10.96 -0.20 -18.75
C HIS A 116 12.02 -0.76 -17.79
N ARG A 117 11.69 -0.92 -16.50
CA ARG A 117 12.58 -1.56 -15.52
C ARG A 117 12.63 -3.07 -15.73
N HIS A 118 11.54 -3.63 -16.23
CA HIS A 118 11.38 -5.05 -16.49
C HIS A 118 11.64 -5.42 -17.97
N GLY A 119 11.91 -4.46 -18.85
CA GLY A 119 12.26 -4.69 -20.27
C GLY A 119 13.57 -5.46 -20.54
N GLY A 120 14.21 -5.99 -19.49
CA GLY A 120 15.31 -6.96 -19.58
C GLY A 120 15.27 -8.07 -18.52
N ALA A 121 14.27 -8.07 -17.62
CA ALA A 121 14.04 -9.12 -16.63
C ALA A 121 12.75 -9.88 -17.01
N ASP A 122 12.69 -11.18 -16.77
CA ASP A 122 11.46 -11.94 -17.01
C ASP A 122 10.33 -11.35 -16.15
N VAL A 123 9.28 -10.82 -16.79
CA VAL A 123 8.10 -10.24 -16.12
C VAL A 123 7.54 -11.22 -15.07
N THR A 124 7.57 -12.52 -15.38
CA THR A 124 7.17 -13.60 -14.48
C THR A 124 8.01 -13.61 -13.20
N GLU A 125 9.32 -13.48 -13.32
CA GLU A 125 10.25 -13.45 -12.19
C GLU A 125 10.04 -12.20 -11.33
N ALA A 126 9.81 -11.04 -11.96
CA ALA A 126 9.50 -9.81 -11.25
C ALA A 126 8.20 -9.92 -10.43
N VAL A 127 7.15 -10.49 -11.00
CA VAL A 127 5.89 -10.74 -10.29
C VAL A 127 6.08 -11.76 -9.16
N GLU A 128 6.78 -12.87 -9.40
CA GLU A 128 7.10 -13.88 -8.38
C GLU A 128 7.87 -13.25 -7.20
N ALA A 129 8.89 -12.44 -7.49
CA ALA A 129 9.68 -11.74 -6.46
C ALA A 129 8.82 -10.75 -5.66
N PHE A 130 7.97 -9.98 -6.34
CA PHE A 130 7.08 -9.03 -5.69
C PHE A 130 6.06 -9.72 -4.77
N LEU A 131 5.38 -10.76 -5.25
CA LEU A 131 4.41 -11.51 -4.45
C LEU A 131 5.07 -12.25 -3.28
N ARG A 132 6.30 -12.74 -3.48
CA ARG A 132 7.09 -13.36 -2.40
C ARG A 132 7.46 -12.35 -1.33
N ALA A 133 7.91 -11.15 -1.70
CA ALA A 133 8.17 -10.07 -0.77
C ALA A 133 6.90 -9.67 0.00
N GLY A 134 5.77 -9.63 -0.71
CA GLY A 134 4.42 -9.43 -0.16
C GLY A 134 3.84 -10.61 0.64
N GLN A 135 4.63 -11.64 0.95
CA GLN A 135 4.24 -12.81 1.76
C GLN A 135 3.09 -13.65 1.17
N ALA A 136 2.82 -13.56 -0.13
CA ALA A 136 1.91 -14.49 -0.80
C ALA A 136 2.46 -15.91 -0.69
N ARG A 137 1.63 -16.87 -0.31
CA ARG A 137 2.03 -18.28 -0.11
C ARG A 137 2.44 -18.92 -1.44
N ALA A 138 3.26 -19.97 -1.39
CA ALA A 138 3.76 -20.64 -2.60
C ALA A 138 2.64 -21.09 -3.56
N TRP A 139 1.55 -21.65 -3.03
CA TRP A 139 0.41 -22.06 -3.85
C TRP A 139 -0.34 -20.86 -4.47
N GLN A 140 -0.44 -19.72 -3.76
CA GLN A 140 -1.06 -18.49 -4.28
C GLN A 140 -0.23 -17.95 -5.45
N ARG A 141 1.09 -17.89 -5.28
CA ARG A 141 2.00 -17.42 -6.33
C ARG A 141 1.97 -18.34 -7.55
N HIS A 142 1.97 -19.66 -7.35
CA HIS A 142 1.87 -20.62 -8.44
C HIS A 142 0.63 -20.40 -9.33
N LEU A 143 -0.51 -20.04 -8.73
CA LEU A 143 -1.74 -19.75 -9.46
C LEU A 143 -1.77 -18.36 -10.08
N ALA A 144 -1.25 -17.35 -9.38
CA ALA A 144 -1.43 -15.95 -9.76
C ALA A 144 -0.33 -15.38 -10.65
N VAL A 145 0.92 -15.83 -10.51
CA VAL A 145 2.08 -15.26 -11.22
C VAL A 145 1.93 -15.30 -12.75
N PRO A 146 1.56 -16.43 -13.38
CA PRO A 146 1.46 -16.47 -14.84
C PRO A 146 0.40 -15.50 -15.38
N GLU A 147 -0.73 -15.41 -14.68
CA GLU A 147 -1.88 -14.62 -15.10
C GLU A 147 -1.63 -13.12 -14.89
N LEU A 148 -0.99 -12.76 -13.77
CA LEU A 148 -0.58 -11.39 -13.50
C LEU A 148 0.55 -10.93 -14.42
N ALA A 149 1.50 -11.81 -14.78
CA ALA A 149 2.57 -11.50 -15.71
C ALA A 149 1.99 -11.10 -17.08
N ARG A 150 1.02 -11.85 -17.58
CA ARG A 150 0.29 -11.52 -18.82
C ARG A 150 -0.51 -10.22 -18.67
N ALA A 151 -1.22 -10.03 -17.56
CA ALA A 151 -2.06 -8.83 -17.34
C ALA A 151 -1.27 -7.52 -17.19
N LEU A 152 0.02 -7.60 -16.83
CA LEU A 152 0.88 -6.43 -16.61
C LEU A 152 1.65 -6.00 -17.86
N GLN A 153 1.59 -6.78 -18.93
CA GLN A 153 2.11 -6.39 -20.24
C GLN A 153 1.18 -5.34 -20.86
N PRO A 154 1.73 -4.38 -21.64
CA PRO A 154 0.89 -3.50 -22.44
C PRO A 154 0.04 -4.36 -23.40
N PRO A 155 -1.18 -3.92 -23.75
CA PRO A 155 -1.92 -4.57 -24.83
C PRO A 155 -1.06 -4.52 -26.10
N ASP A 156 -0.97 -5.65 -26.80
CA ASP A 156 -0.33 -5.69 -28.11
C ASP A 156 -1.06 -4.69 -29.03
N ASP A 157 -0.33 -3.74 -29.62
CA ASP A 157 -0.82 -2.85 -30.68
C ASP A 157 -1.00 -3.65 -31.99
N ASP A 158 -1.78 -4.73 -31.96
CA ASP A 158 -2.11 -5.50 -33.16
C ASP A 158 -3.46 -5.02 -33.71
N GLY A 159 -3.41 -4.15 -34.73
CA GLY A 159 -4.55 -3.98 -35.66
C GLY A 159 -4.88 -2.59 -36.20
N ALA A 160 -3.99 -1.59 -36.13
CA ALA A 160 -4.20 -0.30 -36.79
C ALA A 160 -3.35 -0.15 -38.07
N ASP A 161 -3.43 -1.10 -39.00
CA ASP A 161 -2.78 -0.92 -40.31
C ASP A 161 -3.39 -1.77 -41.44
N GLU A 162 -4.73 -1.75 -41.62
CA GLU A 162 -5.37 -2.19 -42.87
C GLU A 162 -6.65 -1.38 -43.15
N SER A 163 -6.51 -0.17 -43.69
CA SER A 163 -7.50 0.43 -44.62
C SER A 163 -6.97 1.77 -45.17
N SER A 164 -5.90 1.71 -45.96
CA SER A 164 -5.54 2.79 -46.89
C SER A 164 -4.70 2.20 -48.04
N ALA A 165 -5.29 1.26 -48.75
CA ALA A 165 -4.83 0.85 -50.08
C ALA A 165 -6.03 0.37 -50.89
N ASP A 166 -6.87 1.30 -51.33
CA ASP A 166 -7.57 1.14 -52.60
C ASP A 166 -7.02 2.22 -53.53
N GLY A 167 -5.86 1.90 -54.09
CA GLY A 167 -5.26 2.63 -55.19
C GLY A 167 -5.89 2.15 -56.49
N ASP A 168 -6.37 3.12 -57.26
CA ASP A 168 -6.09 3.24 -58.69
C ASP A 168 -6.20 1.94 -59.51
N ALA A 169 -7.38 1.68 -60.07
CA ALA A 169 -7.53 0.74 -61.18
C ALA A 169 -7.42 1.50 -62.52
N PRO A 170 -6.45 1.17 -63.40
CA PRO A 170 -6.42 1.73 -64.74
C PRO A 170 -7.10 0.83 -65.77
N ALA A 171 -7.58 1.52 -66.81
CA ALA A 171 -7.75 1.10 -68.21
C ALA A 171 -9.02 0.33 -68.64
N GLY A 172 -9.64 0.86 -69.69
CA GLY A 172 -10.70 0.24 -70.50
C GLY A 172 -11.45 1.26 -71.34
#